data_AF-A0A176EEX0-F1
#
_entry.id   AF-A0A176EEX0-F1
#
_cell.length_a   1.000
_cell.length_b   1.000
_cell.length_c   1.000
_cell.angle_alpha   90.00
_cell.angle_beta   90.00
_cell.angle_gamma   90.00
#
_symmetry.space_group_name_H-M   'P 1'
#
loop_
_entity.id
_entity.type
_entity.pdbx_description
1 polymer ?
#
loop_
_entity_poly.entity_id
_entity_poly.type
_entity_poly.pdbx_seq_one_letter_code
_entity_poly.pdbx_strand_id
1 'polypeptide(L)' 'MDVWPDNWPIVRAFTAISTQWRTAPIGMGAYRYLGLDYTAAKAGLEMAGITVTAEQWKGVRVMERAATIELNGGEG' A
#
# COMPACT_ATOMS: atom_id res chain seq x y z
N MET A 1 -18.50 -10.02 1.42
CA MET A 1 -17.12 -10.49 1.58
C MET A 1 -16.53 -9.61 2.65
N ASP A 2 -16.41 -10.15 3.86
CA ASP A 2 -16.07 -9.34 5.03
C ASP A 2 -14.62 -9.60 5.43
N VAL A 3 -13.93 -8.54 5.86
CA VAL A 3 -12.58 -8.63 6.41
C VAL A 3 -12.71 -9.13 7.85
N TRP A 4 -11.95 -10.16 8.23
CA TRP A 4 -11.89 -10.59 9.64
C TRP A 4 -11.53 -9.38 10.55
N PRO A 5 -12.18 -9.22 11.71
CA PRO A 5 -12.00 -8.05 12.57
C PRO A 5 -10.53 -7.71 12.86
N ASP A 6 -9.70 -8.74 13.05
CA ASP A 6 -8.27 -8.61 13.36
C ASP A 6 -7.46 -7.99 12.21
N ASN A 7 -7.92 -8.15 10.97
CA ASN A 7 -7.29 -7.58 9.78
C ASN A 7 -7.80 -6.18 9.46
N TRP A 8 -8.89 -5.73 10.08
CA TRP A 8 -9.48 -4.42 9.79
C TRP A 8 -8.52 -3.25 10.03
N PRO A 9 -7.71 -3.22 11.11
CA PRO A 9 -6.69 -2.17 11.30
C PRO A 9 -5.70 -2.09 10.15
N ILE A 10 -5.29 -3.24 9.58
CA ILE A 10 -4.36 -3.32 8.46
C ILE A 10 -5.01 -2.73 7.19
N VAL A 11 -6.25 -3.12 6.91
CA VAL A 11 -7.01 -2.61 5.75
C VAL A 11 -7.21 -1.10 5.84
N ARG A 12 -7.57 -0.57 7.02
CA ARG A 12 -7.68 0.88 7.22
C ARG A 12 -6.35 1.60 7.02
N ALA A 13 -5.27 1.07 7.58
CA ALA A 13 -3.94 1.66 7.44
C ALA A 13 -3.50 1.69 5.98
N PHE A 14 -3.63 0.58 5.25
CA PHE A 14 -3.29 0.52 3.82
C PHE A 14 -4.15 1.47 2.98
N THR A 15 -5.46 1.51 3.22
CA THR A 15 -6.38 2.38 2.47
C THR A 15 -6.06 3.86 2.67
N ALA A 16 -5.62 4.25 3.87
CA ALA A 16 -5.22 5.64 4.16
C ALA A 16 -4.00 6.11 3.34
N ILE A 17 -3.15 5.19 2.89
CA ILE A 17 -1.89 5.49 2.19
C ILE A 17 -1.85 4.95 0.75
N SER A 18 -2.94 4.35 0.26
CA SER A 18 -2.99 3.61 -1.01
C SER A 18 -2.81 4.48 -2.26
N THR A 19 -2.65 5.80 -2.11
CA THR A 19 -2.37 6.75 -3.19
C THR A 19 -0.89 7.13 -3.27
N GLN A 20 -0.09 6.77 -2.28
CA GLN A 20 1.30 7.23 -2.13
C GLN A 20 2.28 6.30 -2.86
N TRP A 21 2.06 6.07 -4.16
CA TRP A 21 2.89 5.17 -4.95
C TRP A 21 4.15 5.82 -5.51
N ARG A 22 5.24 5.06 -5.54
CA ARG A 22 6.41 5.35 -6.37
C ARG A 22 6.22 4.69 -7.72
N THR A 23 6.38 5.47 -8.78
CA THR A 23 6.33 4.99 -10.16
C THR A 23 7.64 5.28 -10.88
N ALA A 24 8.03 4.40 -11.81
CA ALA A 24 9.13 4.66 -12.74
C ALA A 24 8.65 4.55 -14.19
N PRO A 25 9.13 5.44 -15.09
CA PRO A 25 8.82 5.31 -16.51
C PRO A 25 9.49 4.05 -17.08
N ILE A 26 8.77 3.33 -17.95
CA ILE A 26 9.30 2.14 -18.66
C ILE A 26 9.34 2.34 -20.18
N GLY A 27 9.16 3.58 -20.65
CA GLY A 27 9.13 3.95 -22.07
C GLY A 27 7.72 4.03 -22.64
N MET A 28 7.58 4.60 -23.85
CA MET A 28 6.32 4.67 -24.63
C MET A 28 5.10 5.20 -23.84
N GLY A 29 5.31 6.15 -22.92
CA GLY A 29 4.24 6.73 -22.10
C GLY A 29 3.70 5.80 -21.00
N ALA A 30 4.32 4.63 -20.79
CA ALA A 30 3.97 3.70 -19.74
C ALA A 30 4.84 3.90 -18.48
N TYR A 31 4.28 3.52 -17.34
CA TYR A 31 4.93 3.56 -16.04
C TYR A 31 4.68 2.26 -15.28
N ARG A 32 5.62 1.92 -14.40
CA ARG A 32 5.54 0.76 -13.50
C ARG A 32 5.44 1.24 -12.06
N TYR A 33 4.56 0.62 -11.29
CA TYR A 33 4.45 0.81 -9.85
C TYR A 33 5.55 0.01 -9.15
N LEU A 34 6.37 0.68 -8.33
CA LEU A 34 7.49 0.08 -7.62
C LEU A 34 7.15 -0.34 -6.19
N GLY A 35 6.13 0.28 -5.60
CA GLY A 35 5.79 0.18 -4.18
C GLY A 35 5.32 1.52 -3.64
N LEU A 36 4.85 1.55 -2.41
CA LEU A 36 4.51 2.78 -1.70
C LEU A 36 5.80 3.56 -1.34
N ASP A 37 5.70 4.88 -1.38
CA ASP A 37 6.71 5.74 -0.78
C ASP A 37 6.52 5.74 0.74
N TYR A 38 7.44 5.12 1.49
CA TYR A 38 7.27 4.98 2.93
C TYR A 38 7.41 6.30 3.70
N THR A 39 8.07 7.31 3.14
CA THR A 39 8.11 8.63 3.77
C THR A 39 6.75 9.31 3.63
N ALA A 40 6.16 9.29 2.43
CA ALA A 40 4.82 9.85 2.22
C ALA A 40 3.72 9.03 2.92
N ALA A 41 3.84 7.70 2.93
CA ALA A 41 2.93 6.83 3.67
C ALA A 41 2.98 7.09 5.17
N LYS A 42 4.18 7.28 5.75
CA LYS A 42 4.31 7.65 7.16
C LYS A 42 3.56 8.95 7.46
N ALA A 43 3.74 9.99 6.63
CA ALA A 43 3.00 11.24 6.77
C ALA A 43 1.48 11.07 6.63
N GLY A 44 1.03 10.23 5.69
CA GLY A 44 -0.38 9.90 5.51
C GLY A 44 -1.00 9.21 6.73
N LEU A 45 -0.30 8.25 7.32
CA LEU A 45 -0.72 7.59 8.56
C LEU A 45 -0.80 8.57 9.74
N GLU A 46 0.19 9.46 9.87
CA GLU A 46 0.21 10.51 10.89
C GLU A 46 -0.98 11.46 10.75
N MET A 47 -1.26 11.95 9.52
CA MET A 47 -2.42 12.82 9.25
C MET A 47 -3.76 12.11 9.51
N ALA A 48 -3.83 10.80 9.28
CA ALA A 48 -5.00 9.99 9.55
C ALA A 48 -5.17 9.62 11.05
N GLY A 49 -4.19 9.97 11.91
CA GLY A 49 -4.19 9.58 13.31
C GLY A 49 -4.02 8.07 13.53
N ILE A 50 -3.41 7.37 12.57
CA ILE A 50 -3.24 5.91 12.59
C ILE A 50 -1.80 5.59 13.02
N THR A 51 -1.66 4.90 14.15
CA THR A 51 -0.39 4.27 14.55
C THR A 51 -0.44 2.79 14.22
N VAL A 52 0.58 2.29 13.51
CA VAL A 52 0.70 0.87 13.13
C VAL A 52 1.74 0.17 13.98
N THR A 53 1.41 -1.04 14.45
CA THR A 53 2.40 -1.93 15.07
C THR A 53 3.29 -2.56 13.99
N ALA A 54 4.41 -3.16 14.41
CA ALA A 54 5.30 -3.89 13.49
C ALA A 54 4.59 -5.06 12.78
N GLU A 55 3.64 -5.71 13.43
CA GLU A 55 2.83 -6.79 12.84
C GLU A 55 1.83 -6.24 11.82
N GLN A 56 1.12 -5.17 12.16
CA GLN A 56 0.21 -4.51 11.22
C GLN A 56 0.95 -3.98 10.00
N TRP A 57 2.15 -3.44 10.19
CA TRP A 57 3.00 -3.00 9.08
C TRP A 57 3.39 -4.15 8.14
N LYS A 58 3.70 -5.36 8.67
CA LYS A 58 3.90 -6.54 7.83
C LYS A 58 2.65 -6.86 7.00
N GLY A 59 1.47 -6.74 7.59
CA GLY A 59 0.20 -6.89 6.88
C GLY A 59 0.00 -5.84 5.77
N VAL A 60 0.33 -4.57 6.04
CA VAL A 60 0.29 -3.50 5.03
C VAL A 60 1.21 -3.83 3.85
N ARG A 61 2.40 -4.36 4.11
CA ARG A 61 3.34 -4.82 3.07
C ARG A 61 2.79 -5.99 2.24
N VAL A 62 1.98 -6.87 2.83
CA VAL A 62 1.29 -7.94 2.07
C VAL A 62 0.27 -7.34 1.10
N MET A 63 -0.55 -6.38 1.57
CA MET A 63 -1.51 -5.67 0.71
C MET A 63 -0.82 -4.86 -0.39
N GLU A 64 0.26 -4.16 -0.06
CA GLU A 64 1.08 -3.43 -1.03
C GLU A 64 1.59 -4.35 -2.13
N ARG A 65 2.12 -5.53 -1.76
CA ARG A 65 2.64 -6.48 -2.74
C ARG A 65 1.54 -6.99 -3.66
N ALA A 66 0.39 -7.36 -3.11
CA ALA A 66 -0.77 -7.78 -3.91
C ALA A 66 -1.20 -6.66 -4.88
N ALA A 67 -1.38 -5.44 -4.37
CA ALA A 67 -1.77 -4.29 -5.18
C ALA A 67 -0.73 -3.95 -6.26
N THR A 68 0.57 -4.07 -5.98
CA THR A 68 1.64 -3.81 -6.95
C THR A 68 1.61 -4.82 -8.11
N ILE A 69 1.24 -6.08 -7.86
CA ILE A 69 1.09 -7.09 -8.91
C ILE A 69 -0.07 -6.70 -9.83
N GLU A 70 -1.23 -6.40 -9.24
CA GLU A 70 -2.43 -6.00 -10.00
C GLU A 70 -2.22 -4.71 -10.80
N LEU A 71 -1.65 -3.68 -10.17
CA LEU A 71 -1.38 -2.38 -10.81
C LEU A 71 -0.41 -2.47 -11.99
N ASN A 72 0.43 -3.50 -12.02
CA ASN A 72 1.40 -3.74 -13.10
C ASN A 72 0.89 -4.74 -14.14
N GLY A 73 -0.41 -5.02 -14.19
CA GLY A 73 -1.03 -5.83 -15.24
C GLY A 73 -1.27 -7.29 -14.88
N GLY A 74 -1.10 -7.68 -13.61
CA GLY A 74 -1.57 -8.96 -13.07
C GLY A 74 -0.92 -10.21 -13.68
N GLU A 75 0.23 -10.61 -13.14
CA GLU A 75 0.81 -11.97 -13.13
C GLU A 75 2.13 -11.84 -12.33
N GLY A 76 2.19 -12.47 -11.15
CA GLY A 76 3.26 -12.31 -10.16
C GLY A 76 4.26 -13.46 -10.11
#